data_AF-A0A9E0HB77-F1
#
_entry.id   AF-A0A9E0HB77-F1
#
_cell.length_a   1.000
_cell.length_b   1.000
_cell.length_c   1.000
_cell.angle_alpha   90.00
_cell.angle_beta   90.00
_cell.angle_gamma   90.00
#
_symmetry.space_group_name_H-M   'P 1'
#
loop_
_entity.id
_entity.type
_entity.pdbx_description
1 polymer ?
#
loop_
_entity_poly.entity_id
_entity_poly.type
_entity_poly.pdbx_seq_one_letter_code
_entity_poly.pdbx_strand_id
1 'polypeptide(L)'
;MAPRWRRLGYVALALVALYPLALVIAGFAARGLVADTVRDRLAASLDGAARVGEVDLALVRGQATLRDLAVERQHLGTLRLTIARIEVELAPLGAVVFDRTARRIAIDGAHLLISGGGALDLPKRRSPPIAVGGVVVTDSVLEIVATSALPQLGQVRITLDHVVCGPTRFRTALSWLFALESMAATVELPGDHDFTLSYRDRRFVVTGGPFGPDPVVLPVEVPRVAAEDEAAQLRALAFDLGTQLVAKRLKRWWWERLTRP
;
A
#
# COMPACT_ATOMS: atom_id res chain seq x y z
N MET A 1 -60.31 9.47 -28.98
CA MET A 1 -58.93 9.14 -29.38
C MET A 1 -57.95 9.77 -28.39
N ALA A 2 -57.44 9.00 -27.43
CA ALA A 2 -56.49 9.51 -26.45
C ALA A 2 -55.11 9.76 -27.12
N PRO A 3 -54.45 10.91 -26.87
CA PRO A 3 -53.31 11.36 -27.67
C PRO A 3 -52.09 10.46 -27.45
N ARG A 4 -51.57 9.88 -28.55
CA ARG A 4 -50.36 9.02 -28.61
C ARG A 4 -49.13 9.63 -27.90
N TRP A 5 -49.07 10.96 -27.81
CA TRP A 5 -48.04 11.74 -27.12
C TRP A 5 -47.98 11.49 -25.61
N ARG A 6 -49.11 11.23 -24.94
CA ARG A 6 -49.11 10.87 -23.51
C ARG A 6 -48.41 9.54 -23.26
N ARG A 7 -48.58 8.56 -24.15
CA ARG A 7 -47.93 7.24 -24.01
C ARG A 7 -46.42 7.33 -24.22
N LEU A 8 -45.95 8.14 -25.16
CA LEU A 8 -44.52 8.41 -25.36
C LEU A 8 -43.88 9.10 -24.14
N GLY A 9 -44.56 10.07 -23.54
CA GLY A 9 -44.12 10.73 -22.31
C GLY A 9 -43.99 9.76 -21.13
N TYR A 10 -44.95 8.85 -20.96
CA TYR A 10 -44.88 7.82 -19.92
C TYR A 10 -43.74 6.82 -20.14
N VAL A 11 -43.45 6.44 -21.39
CA VAL A 11 -42.34 5.52 -21.70
C VAL A 11 -40.99 6.18 -21.45
N ALA A 12 -40.82 7.46 -21.84
CA ALA A 12 -39.58 8.21 -21.56
C ALA A 12 -39.37 8.41 -20.06
N LEU A 13 -40.42 8.79 -19.32
CA LEU A 13 -40.37 8.93 -17.87
C LEU A 13 -40.06 7.59 -17.17
N ALA A 14 -40.68 6.50 -17.64
CA ALA A 14 -40.41 5.16 -17.12
C ALA A 14 -38.96 4.74 -17.37
N LEU A 15 -38.40 4.98 -18.56
CA LEU A 15 -36.99 4.70 -18.88
C LEU A 15 -36.03 5.51 -18.01
N VAL A 16 -36.31 6.80 -17.81
CA VAL A 16 -35.51 7.68 -16.96
C VAL A 16 -35.57 7.27 -15.49
N ALA A 17 -36.71 6.73 -15.02
CA ALA A 17 -36.85 6.22 -13.65
C ALA A 17 -36.29 4.80 -13.47
N LEU A 18 -36.34 3.96 -14.50
CA LEU A 18 -35.81 2.59 -14.47
C LEU A 18 -34.28 2.57 -14.44
N TYR A 19 -33.65 3.54 -15.10
CA TYR A 19 -32.20 3.67 -15.16
C TYR A 19 -31.51 3.84 -13.79
N PRO A 20 -31.89 4.81 -12.93
CA PRO A 20 -31.29 4.95 -11.60
C PRO A 20 -31.61 3.73 -10.71
N LEU A 21 -32.78 3.11 -10.86
CA LEU A 21 -33.11 1.89 -10.14
C LEU A 21 -32.18 0.72 -10.54
N ALA A 22 -31.91 0.54 -11.83
CA ALA A 22 -30.97 -0.45 -12.33
C ALA A 22 -29.53 -0.17 -11.85
N LEU A 23 -29.11 1.10 -11.80
CA LEU A 23 -27.81 1.48 -11.23
C LEU A 23 -27.72 1.17 -9.74
N VAL A 24 -28.79 1.39 -8.98
CA VAL A 24 -28.83 1.04 -7.55
C VAL A 24 -28.68 -0.48 -7.36
N ILE A 25 -29.45 -1.29 -8.09
CA ILE A 25 -29.39 -2.76 -8.02
C ILE A 25 -28.01 -3.27 -8.44
N ALA A 26 -27.46 -2.76 -9.55
CA ALA A 26 -26.13 -3.10 -10.01
C ALA A 26 -25.05 -2.70 -9.01
N GLY A 27 -25.21 -1.55 -8.33
CA GLY A 27 -24.31 -1.08 -7.29
C GLY A 27 -24.28 -2.02 -6.09
N PHE A 28 -25.45 -2.49 -5.63
CA PHE A 28 -25.53 -3.47 -4.55
C PHE A 28 -24.92 -4.83 -4.92
N ALA A 29 -25.23 -5.34 -6.11
CA ALA A 29 -24.65 -6.60 -6.59
C ALA A 29 -23.12 -6.50 -6.76
N ALA A 30 -22.63 -5.38 -7.31
CA ALA A 30 -21.21 -5.14 -7.50
C ALA A 30 -20.45 -4.97 -6.16
N ARG A 31 -21.03 -4.28 -5.17
CA ARG A 31 -20.42 -4.16 -3.83
C ARG A 31 -20.14 -5.53 -3.20
N GLY A 32 -21.11 -6.45 -3.26
CA GLY A 32 -20.93 -7.83 -2.77
C GLY A 32 -19.82 -8.57 -3.50
N LEU A 33 -19.86 -8.55 -4.84
CA LEU A 33 -18.84 -9.21 -5.68
C LEU A 33 -17.43 -8.65 -5.47
N VAL A 34 -17.29 -7.32 -5.32
CA VAL A 34 -16.01 -6.67 -5.08
C VAL A 34 -15.48 -7.02 -3.69
N ALA A 35 -16.34 -6.97 -2.66
CA ALA A 35 -15.97 -7.34 -1.30
C ALA A 35 -15.46 -8.79 -1.24
N ASP A 36 -16.21 -9.74 -1.80
CA ASP A 36 -15.83 -11.15 -1.84
C ASP A 36 -14.56 -11.37 -2.67
N THR A 37 -14.45 -10.76 -3.85
CA THR A 37 -13.25 -10.90 -4.70
C THR A 37 -12.00 -10.35 -4.03
N VAL A 38 -12.08 -9.18 -3.38
CA VAL A 38 -10.94 -8.57 -2.67
C VAL A 38 -10.59 -9.40 -1.44
N ARG A 39 -11.59 -9.81 -0.65
CA ARG A 39 -11.40 -10.70 0.50
C ARG A 39 -10.70 -11.99 0.07
N ASP A 40 -11.22 -12.67 -0.94
CA ASP A 40 -10.70 -13.96 -1.39
C ASP A 40 -9.30 -13.82 -2.00
N ARG A 41 -9.02 -12.73 -2.73
CA ARG A 41 -7.68 -12.45 -3.26
C ARG A 41 -6.67 -12.12 -2.16
N LEU A 42 -7.05 -11.34 -1.15
CA LEU A 42 -6.18 -11.00 -0.03
C LEU A 42 -5.95 -12.21 0.88
N ALA A 43 -7.00 -12.97 1.16
CA ALA A 43 -6.91 -14.26 1.85
C ALA A 43 -5.98 -15.21 1.10
N ALA A 44 -6.10 -15.29 -0.23
CA ALA A 44 -5.24 -16.12 -1.06
C ALA A 44 -3.80 -15.58 -1.20
N SER A 45 -3.59 -14.26 -1.11
CA SER A 45 -2.27 -13.62 -1.20
C SER A 45 -1.49 -13.74 0.10
N LEU A 46 -2.18 -13.67 1.24
CA LEU A 46 -1.59 -13.72 2.57
C LEU A 46 -1.74 -15.10 3.23
N ASP A 47 -2.37 -16.06 2.56
CA ASP A 47 -2.69 -17.40 3.09
C ASP A 47 -3.34 -17.32 4.48
N GLY A 48 -4.32 -16.41 4.60
CA GLY A 48 -4.90 -15.99 5.89
C GLY A 48 -6.39 -15.68 5.80
N ALA A 49 -6.99 -15.34 6.94
CA ALA A 49 -8.40 -14.96 7.03
C ALA A 49 -8.55 -13.45 6.78
N ALA A 50 -9.36 -13.07 5.79
CA ALA A 50 -9.67 -11.67 5.48
C ALA A 50 -11.11 -11.33 5.86
N ARG A 51 -11.33 -10.11 6.38
CA ARG A 51 -12.62 -9.53 6.75
C ARG A 51 -12.70 -8.11 6.19
N VAL A 52 -13.85 -7.73 5.66
CA VAL A 52 -14.13 -6.40 5.11
C VAL A 52 -15.32 -5.83 5.87
N GLY A 53 -15.18 -4.66 6.48
CA GLY A 53 -16.25 -4.02 7.26
C GLY A 53 -17.30 -3.35 6.38
N GLU A 54 -16.88 -2.36 5.58
CA GLU A 54 -17.77 -1.58 4.72
C GLU A 54 -17.19 -1.47 3.30
N VAL A 55 -18.07 -1.52 2.28
CA VAL A 55 -17.70 -1.25 0.89
C VAL A 55 -18.68 -0.24 0.30
N ASP A 56 -18.15 0.90 -0.15
CA ASP A 56 -18.87 1.89 -0.94
C ASP A 56 -18.42 1.84 -2.40
N LEU A 57 -19.36 2.03 -3.32
CA LEU A 57 -19.13 1.92 -4.75
C LEU A 57 -19.91 3.01 -5.48
N ALA A 58 -19.18 3.97 -6.03
CA ALA A 58 -19.72 5.07 -6.83
C ALA A 58 -19.60 4.72 -8.33
N LEU A 59 -20.63 4.07 -8.87
CA LEU A 59 -20.67 3.61 -10.27
C LEU A 59 -20.41 4.75 -11.28
N VAL A 60 -20.98 5.93 -11.03
CA VAL A 60 -20.88 7.07 -11.96
C VAL A 60 -19.43 7.60 -12.06
N ARG A 61 -18.66 7.48 -10.99
CA ARG A 61 -17.28 7.98 -10.91
C ARG A 61 -16.23 6.87 -11.09
N GLY A 62 -16.64 5.61 -11.12
CA GLY A 62 -15.73 4.46 -11.15
C GLY A 62 -14.88 4.34 -9.89
N GLN A 63 -15.39 4.80 -8.74
CA GLN A 63 -14.66 4.78 -7.47
C GLN A 63 -15.21 3.66 -6.58
N ALA A 64 -14.33 2.81 -6.06
CA ALA A 64 -14.63 1.82 -5.05
C ALA A 64 -13.87 2.17 -3.76
N THR A 65 -14.57 2.27 -2.64
CA THR A 65 -13.97 2.52 -1.32
C THR A 65 -14.23 1.32 -0.44
N LEU A 66 -13.17 0.72 0.11
CA LEU A 66 -13.27 -0.32 1.13
C LEU A 66 -12.82 0.28 2.46
N ARG A 67 -13.53 -0.02 3.54
CA ARG A 67 -13.16 0.39 4.90
C ARG A 67 -13.08 -0.79 5.82
N ASP A 68 -12.23 -0.65 6.84
CA ASP A 68 -12.03 -1.63 7.90
C ASP A 68 -11.69 -3.03 7.35
N LEU A 69 -10.76 -3.07 6.39
CA LEU A 69 -10.22 -4.33 5.89
C LEU A 69 -9.23 -4.88 6.91
N ALA A 70 -9.47 -6.08 7.42
CA ALA A 70 -8.58 -6.77 8.32
C ALA A 70 -8.19 -8.14 7.73
N VAL A 71 -6.89 -8.43 7.65
CA VAL A 71 -6.36 -9.72 7.23
C VAL A 71 -5.39 -10.23 8.28
N GLU A 72 -5.54 -11.49 8.64
CA GLU A 72 -4.71 -12.13 9.65
C GLU A 72 -4.21 -13.49 9.16
N ARG A 73 -2.89 -13.70 9.29
CA ARG A 73 -2.21 -14.96 9.03
C ARG A 73 -1.41 -15.35 10.26
N GLN A 74 -1.60 -16.57 10.72
CA GLN A 74 -0.86 -17.16 11.84
C GLN A 74 -0.11 -18.40 11.35
N HIS A 75 1.15 -18.25 10.93
CA HIS A 75 2.02 -19.38 10.57
C HIS A 75 3.50 -19.02 10.78
N LEU A 76 4.17 -19.68 11.73
CA LEU A 76 5.57 -19.39 12.14
C LEU A 76 5.82 -17.90 12.51
N GLY A 77 4.79 -17.26 13.08
CA GLY A 77 4.72 -15.81 13.28
C GLY A 77 3.29 -15.30 13.08
N THR A 78 3.06 -14.01 13.33
CA THR A 78 1.78 -13.33 13.08
C THR A 78 2.00 -12.25 12.02
N LEU A 79 1.24 -12.31 10.93
CA LEU A 79 1.09 -11.19 10.01
C LEU A 79 -0.34 -10.69 10.14
N ARG A 80 -0.50 -9.45 10.59
CA ARG A 80 -1.80 -8.78 10.70
C ARG A 80 -1.78 -7.49 9.90
N LEU A 81 -2.66 -7.38 8.92
CA LEU A 81 -2.86 -6.20 8.10
C LEU A 81 -4.24 -5.63 8.40
N THR A 82 -4.30 -4.41 8.92
CA THR A 82 -5.54 -3.66 9.10
C THR A 82 -5.46 -2.45 8.19
N ILE A 83 -6.49 -2.14 7.42
CA ILE A 83 -6.52 -0.97 6.56
C ILE A 83 -7.82 -0.21 6.83
N ALA A 84 -7.69 1.02 7.32
CA ALA A 84 -8.83 1.87 7.63
C ALA A 84 -9.62 2.19 6.37
N ARG A 85 -8.94 2.58 5.29
CA ARG A 85 -9.59 2.90 4.01
C ARG A 85 -8.70 2.59 2.81
N ILE A 86 -9.29 1.95 1.80
CA ILE A 86 -8.72 1.79 0.47
C ILE A 86 -9.68 2.44 -0.52
N GLU A 87 -9.18 3.39 -1.31
CA GLU A 87 -9.90 3.91 -2.46
C GLU A 87 -9.24 3.42 -3.75
N VAL A 88 -10.05 2.85 -4.63
CA VAL A 88 -9.63 2.42 -5.95
C VAL A 88 -10.41 3.21 -6.98
N GLU A 89 -9.68 3.96 -7.81
CA GLU A 89 -10.23 4.61 -8.99
C GLU A 89 -10.06 3.68 -10.19
N LEU A 90 -11.18 3.26 -10.79
CA LEU A 90 -11.22 2.40 -11.97
C LEU A 90 -11.47 3.23 -13.22
N ALA A 91 -10.94 2.79 -14.36
CA ALA A 91 -11.27 3.42 -15.64
C ALA A 91 -12.71 3.05 -16.07
N PRO A 92 -13.57 4.02 -16.44
CA PRO A 92 -14.87 3.70 -17.01
C PRO A 92 -14.71 3.14 -18.43
N LEU A 93 -15.22 1.93 -18.69
CA LEU A 93 -15.28 1.32 -20.03
C LEU A 93 -16.63 1.53 -20.73
N GLY A 94 -17.51 2.37 -20.16
CA GLY A 94 -18.87 2.61 -20.65
C GLY A 94 -19.92 2.31 -19.59
N ALA A 95 -21.20 2.45 -19.96
CA ALA A 95 -22.34 2.66 -19.04
C ALA A 95 -22.52 1.67 -17.87
N VAL A 96 -21.90 0.48 -17.88
CA VAL A 96 -22.00 -0.53 -16.80
C VAL A 96 -20.71 -1.35 -16.62
N VAL A 97 -19.60 -1.02 -17.30
CA VAL A 97 -18.38 -1.86 -17.28
C VAL A 97 -17.20 -1.02 -16.84
N PHE A 98 -16.46 -1.49 -15.84
CA PHE A 98 -15.20 -0.90 -15.38
C PHE A 98 -14.03 -1.73 -15.87
N ASP A 99 -12.92 -1.07 -16.17
CA ASP A 99 -11.67 -1.78 -16.46
C ASP A 99 -11.18 -2.51 -15.21
N ARG A 100 -10.56 -3.68 -15.42
CA ARG A 100 -9.86 -4.43 -14.37
C ARG A 100 -8.57 -3.74 -13.95
N THR A 101 -8.10 -2.74 -14.69
CA THR A 101 -6.93 -1.94 -14.34
C THR A 101 -7.32 -0.74 -13.46
N ALA A 102 -6.72 -0.64 -12.28
CA ALA A 102 -6.91 0.49 -11.39
C ALA A 102 -6.07 1.66 -11.88
N ARG A 103 -6.68 2.83 -12.07
CA ARG A 103 -5.96 4.07 -12.39
C ARG A 103 -5.14 4.54 -11.20
N ARG A 104 -5.72 4.47 -10.01
CA ARG A 104 -5.07 4.87 -8.76
C ARG A 104 -5.59 4.03 -7.62
N ILE A 105 -4.70 3.69 -6.69
CA ILE A 105 -5.05 3.13 -5.40
C ILE A 105 -4.57 4.12 -4.34
N ALA A 106 -5.47 4.61 -3.49
CA ALA A 106 -5.12 5.37 -2.30
C ALA A 106 -5.38 4.48 -1.07
N ILE A 107 -4.38 4.36 -0.20
CA ILE A 107 -4.44 3.59 1.03
C ILE A 107 -4.25 4.59 2.17
N ASP A 108 -5.19 4.61 3.09
CA ASP A 108 -5.20 5.53 4.21
C ASP A 108 -5.34 4.75 5.53
N GLY A 109 -4.48 5.05 6.50
CA GLY A 109 -4.54 4.41 7.82
C GLY A 109 -4.25 2.91 7.80
N ALA A 110 -3.30 2.44 6.98
CA ALA A 110 -2.93 1.02 6.99
C ALA A 110 -2.00 0.70 8.15
N HIS A 111 -2.28 -0.35 8.91
CA HIS A 111 -1.44 -0.90 9.96
C HIS A 111 -1.03 -2.34 9.62
N LEU A 112 0.26 -2.57 9.37
CA LEU A 112 0.83 -3.89 9.10
C LEU A 112 1.74 -4.30 10.26
N LEU A 113 1.35 -5.33 11.01
CA LEU A 113 2.16 -5.95 12.05
C LEU A 113 2.75 -7.26 11.54
N ILE A 114 4.07 -7.40 11.66
CA ILE A 114 4.84 -8.58 11.25
C ILE A 114 5.60 -9.07 12.47
N SER A 115 5.32 -10.29 12.95
CA SER A 115 6.08 -10.93 14.03
C SER A 115 6.77 -12.21 13.54
N GLY A 116 8.08 -12.30 13.78
CA GLY A 116 8.90 -13.47 13.42
C GLY A 116 9.34 -13.52 11.95
N GLY A 117 10.50 -14.15 11.68
CA GLY A 117 11.11 -14.20 10.35
C GLY A 117 10.30 -14.94 9.29
N GLY A 118 9.51 -15.95 9.68
CA GLY A 118 8.65 -16.72 8.76
C GLY A 118 7.43 -15.96 8.23
N ALA A 119 7.07 -14.83 8.85
CA ALA A 119 5.94 -14.02 8.42
C ALA A 119 6.19 -13.31 7.06
N LEU A 120 7.45 -13.10 6.68
CA LEU A 120 7.86 -12.52 5.39
C LEU A 120 7.98 -13.54 4.26
N ASP A 121 7.99 -14.84 4.57
CA ASP A 121 8.00 -15.88 3.54
C ASP A 121 6.60 -15.97 2.93
N LEU A 122 6.45 -15.30 1.79
CA LEU A 122 5.30 -15.38 0.92
C LEU A 122 5.50 -16.54 -0.07
N PRO A 123 4.51 -17.44 -0.23
CA PRO A 123 4.61 -18.52 -1.21
C PRO A 123 4.73 -17.93 -2.62
N LYS A 124 5.67 -18.45 -3.42
CA LYS A 124 5.87 -18.06 -4.83
C LYS A 124 4.63 -18.46 -5.64
N ARG A 125 3.66 -17.55 -5.85
CA ARG A 125 2.42 -17.83 -6.61
C ARG A 125 2.41 -17.18 -7.98
N ARG A 126 1.95 -17.93 -8.99
CA ARG A 126 1.78 -17.51 -10.40
C ARG A 126 0.46 -16.75 -10.62
N SER A 127 0.16 -15.76 -9.80
CA SER A 127 -0.97 -14.88 -10.11
C SER A 127 -0.57 -13.91 -11.23
N PRO A 128 -1.45 -13.65 -12.22
CA PRO A 128 -1.16 -12.65 -13.22
C PRO A 128 -1.00 -11.28 -12.55
N PRO A 129 0.05 -10.50 -12.90
CA PRO A 129 0.33 -9.23 -12.25
C PRO A 129 -0.81 -8.24 -12.43
N ILE A 130 -1.09 -7.46 -11.39
CA ILE A 130 -2.13 -6.43 -11.42
C ILE A 130 -1.48 -5.10 -11.82
N ALA A 131 -1.91 -4.53 -12.95
CA ALA A 131 -1.44 -3.22 -13.37
C ALA A 131 -2.23 -2.11 -12.64
N VAL A 132 -1.49 -1.15 -12.09
CA VAL A 132 -2.03 0.01 -11.37
C VAL A 132 -1.33 1.27 -11.87
N GLY A 133 -2.10 2.33 -12.17
CA GLY A 133 -1.56 3.59 -12.68
C GLY A 133 -0.81 4.44 -11.64
N GLY A 134 -1.03 4.21 -10.36
CA GLY A 134 -0.28 4.81 -9.26
C GLY A 134 -0.80 4.39 -7.89
N VAL A 135 0.05 4.49 -6.88
CA VAL A 135 -0.32 4.19 -5.48
C VAL A 135 0.06 5.33 -4.57
N VAL A 136 -0.87 5.74 -3.71
CA VAL A 136 -0.63 6.70 -2.65
C VAL A 136 -0.93 6.06 -1.31
N VAL A 137 -0.02 6.18 -0.36
CA VAL A 137 -0.19 5.69 1.01
C VAL A 137 -0.06 6.88 1.96
N THR A 138 -1.03 7.05 2.85
CA THR A 138 -1.04 8.09 3.89
C THR A 138 -1.26 7.48 5.26
N ASP A 139 -0.66 8.12 6.28
CA ASP A 139 -0.90 7.84 7.70
C ASP A 139 -0.85 6.35 8.06
N SER A 140 0.11 5.63 7.48
CA SER A 140 0.20 4.17 7.60
C SER A 140 1.36 3.76 8.49
N VAL A 141 1.23 2.63 9.19
CA VAL A 141 2.20 2.14 10.16
C VAL A 141 2.60 0.71 9.83
N LEU A 142 3.90 0.46 9.75
CA LEU A 142 4.50 -0.86 9.64
C LEU A 142 5.24 -1.18 10.94
N GLU A 143 4.79 -2.20 11.66
CA GLU A 143 5.43 -2.69 12.89
C GLU A 143 6.08 -4.04 12.63
N ILE A 144 7.38 -4.12 12.87
CA ILE A 144 8.17 -5.35 12.75
C ILE A 144 8.63 -5.72 14.15
N VAL A 145 8.22 -6.89 14.62
CA VAL A 145 8.61 -7.45 15.92
C VAL A 145 9.58 -8.60 15.66
N ALA A 146 10.87 -8.34 15.87
CA ALA A 146 11.96 -9.27 15.58
C ALA A 146 11.96 -10.51 16.48
N THR A 147 11.42 -10.41 17.70
CA THR A 147 11.33 -11.53 18.64
C THR A 147 10.04 -11.48 19.46
N SER A 148 9.36 -12.63 19.58
CA SER A 148 8.19 -12.79 20.44
C SER A 148 8.54 -12.93 21.92
N ALA A 149 9.80 -13.27 22.25
CA ALA A 149 10.23 -13.50 23.63
C ALA A 149 10.43 -12.18 24.41
N LEU A 150 10.86 -11.11 23.73
CA LEU A 150 11.07 -9.77 24.31
C LEU A 150 10.66 -8.69 23.29
N PRO A 151 9.35 -8.42 23.12
CA PRO A 151 8.84 -7.55 22.05
C PRO A 151 9.43 -6.14 22.08
N GLN A 152 9.63 -5.60 23.29
CA GLN A 152 10.12 -4.23 23.53
C GLN A 152 11.57 -4.01 23.08
N LEU A 153 12.39 -5.06 22.99
CA LEU A 153 13.80 -4.98 22.62
C LEU A 153 14.05 -5.21 21.12
N GLY A 154 13.02 -5.56 20.36
CA GLY A 154 13.12 -5.92 18.94
C GLY A 154 12.01 -5.36 18.07
N GLN A 155 11.27 -4.36 18.54
CA GLN A 155 10.22 -3.70 17.75
C GLN A 155 10.82 -2.54 16.95
N VAL A 156 10.60 -2.58 15.64
CA VAL A 156 10.82 -1.44 14.74
C VAL A 156 9.45 -0.97 14.27
N ARG A 157 9.11 0.29 14.52
CA ARG A 157 7.91 0.92 13.98
C ARG A 157 8.30 1.89 12.89
N ILE A 158 7.67 1.78 11.73
CA ILE A 158 7.86 2.65 10.58
C ILE A 158 6.51 3.31 10.30
N THR A 159 6.40 4.59 10.62
CA THR A 159 5.24 5.42 10.28
C THR A 159 5.50 6.02 8.90
N LEU A 160 4.66 5.69 7.93
CA LEU A 160 4.63 6.23 6.57
C LEU A 160 3.63 7.38 6.53
N ASP A 161 4.12 8.61 6.66
CA ASP A 161 3.30 9.82 6.62
C ASP A 161 2.71 10.01 5.22
N HIS A 162 3.56 9.88 4.20
CA HIS A 162 3.14 10.03 2.81
C HIS A 162 4.05 9.24 1.86
N VAL A 163 3.45 8.44 1.00
CA VAL A 163 4.15 7.68 -0.04
C VAL A 163 3.44 7.87 -1.36
N VAL A 164 4.19 8.17 -2.42
CA VAL A 164 3.69 8.28 -3.79
C VAL A 164 4.49 7.36 -4.69
N CYS A 165 3.76 6.53 -5.43
CA CYS A 165 4.30 5.61 -6.42
C CYS A 165 3.64 5.85 -7.77
N GLY A 166 4.46 5.85 -8.82
CA GLY A 166 4.01 5.91 -10.20
C GLY A 166 3.39 4.58 -10.68
N PRO A 167 3.17 4.45 -12.01
CA PRO A 167 2.59 3.24 -12.59
C PRO A 167 3.41 1.99 -12.27
N THR A 168 2.76 0.95 -11.73
CA THR A 168 3.42 -0.29 -11.34
C THR A 168 2.58 -1.52 -11.67
N ARG A 169 3.24 -2.68 -11.68
CA ARG A 169 2.60 -3.99 -11.83
C ARG A 169 2.87 -4.80 -10.57
N PHE A 170 1.83 -5.00 -9.77
CA PHE A 170 1.88 -5.81 -8.56
C PHE A 170 2.03 -7.28 -8.92
N ARG A 171 3.24 -7.81 -8.73
CA ARG A 171 3.51 -9.25 -8.65
C ARG A 171 3.50 -9.71 -7.20
N THR A 172 3.97 -8.85 -6.31
CA THR A 172 3.95 -9.04 -4.85
C THR A 172 3.40 -7.78 -4.18
N ALA A 173 3.15 -7.85 -2.87
CA ALA A 173 2.76 -6.68 -2.07
C ALA A 173 3.84 -5.59 -2.00
N LEU A 174 5.08 -5.87 -2.44
CA LEU A 174 6.21 -4.95 -2.38
C LEU A 174 6.55 -4.31 -3.74
N SER A 175 5.87 -4.69 -4.83
CA SER A 175 6.20 -4.20 -6.18
C SER A 175 6.06 -2.68 -6.34
N TRP A 176 5.32 -2.01 -5.43
CA TRP A 176 5.19 -0.55 -5.42
C TRP A 176 6.50 0.17 -5.12
N LEU A 177 7.42 -0.45 -4.36
CA LEU A 177 8.70 0.16 -4.02
C LEU A 177 9.54 0.47 -5.27
N PHE A 178 9.43 -0.34 -6.32
CA PHE A 178 10.15 -0.12 -7.59
C PHE A 178 9.59 1.04 -8.42
N ALA A 179 8.37 1.51 -8.10
CA ALA A 179 7.77 2.68 -8.71
C ALA A 179 7.75 3.89 -7.76
N LEU A 180 8.52 3.86 -6.68
CA LEU A 180 8.56 4.91 -5.67
C LEU A 180 9.03 6.23 -6.28
N GLU A 181 8.22 7.27 -6.13
CA GLU A 181 8.52 8.64 -6.57
C GLU A 181 8.89 9.53 -5.39
N SER A 182 8.12 9.42 -4.31
CA SER A 182 8.43 10.09 -3.05
C SER A 182 7.94 9.34 -1.83
N MET A 183 8.63 9.55 -0.72
CA MET A 183 8.31 8.97 0.58
C MET A 183 8.67 9.94 1.68
N ALA A 184 7.84 10.02 2.71
CA ALA A 184 8.14 10.59 4.01
C ALA A 184 7.74 9.55 5.06
N ALA A 185 8.67 9.20 5.93
CA ALA A 185 8.49 8.22 6.96
C ALA A 185 9.28 8.58 8.22
N THR A 186 8.78 8.11 9.36
CA THR A 186 9.47 8.14 10.65
C THR A 186 9.72 6.70 11.08
N VAL A 187 10.94 6.42 11.51
CA VAL A 187 11.37 5.09 11.97
C VAL A 187 11.71 5.18 13.44
N GLU A 188 10.96 4.46 14.26
CA GLU A 188 11.22 4.24 15.68
C GLU A 188 11.95 2.91 15.84
N LEU A 189 13.12 2.95 16.46
CA LEU A 189 13.94 1.82 16.83
C LEU A 189 13.79 1.52 18.34
N PRO A 190 14.17 0.31 18.78
CA PRO A 190 14.27 0.02 20.21
C PRO A 190 15.22 0.99 20.93
N GLY A 191 14.86 1.39 22.15
CA GLY A 191 15.69 2.25 22.99
C GLY A 191 15.49 3.76 22.78
N ASP A 192 14.26 4.18 22.50
CA ASP A 192 13.87 5.60 22.34
C ASP A 192 14.68 6.35 21.27
N HIS A 193 15.06 5.64 20.21
CA HIS A 193 15.74 6.20 19.06
C HIS A 193 14.80 6.30 17.88
N ASP A 194 14.61 7.50 17.36
CA ASP A 194 13.81 7.76 16.18
C ASP A 194 14.64 8.48 15.10
N PHE A 195 14.31 8.24 13.85
CA PHE A 195 14.85 9.03 12.76
C PHE A 195 13.82 9.19 11.65
N THR A 196 13.88 10.30 10.95
CA THR A 196 13.07 10.55 9.76
C THR A 196 13.81 10.06 8.52
N LEU A 197 13.05 9.47 7.61
CA LEU A 197 13.48 8.96 6.33
C LEU A 197 12.61 9.59 5.25
N SER A 198 13.22 10.31 4.32
CA SER A 198 12.52 10.80 3.14
C SER A 198 13.20 10.32 1.86
N TYR A 199 12.40 10.10 0.83
CA TYR A 199 12.86 9.79 -0.51
C TYR A 199 12.24 10.79 -1.48
N ARG A 200 13.07 11.45 -2.29
CA ARG A 200 12.65 12.29 -3.40
C ARG A 200 13.81 12.44 -4.38
N ASP A 201 13.53 12.58 -5.67
CA ASP A 201 14.54 12.82 -6.70
C ASP A 201 15.71 11.80 -6.67
N ARG A 202 15.39 10.52 -6.40
CA ARG A 202 16.35 9.41 -6.28
C ARG A 202 17.38 9.58 -5.15
N ARG A 203 17.00 10.27 -4.09
CA ARG A 203 17.84 10.48 -2.91
C ARG A 203 17.07 10.10 -1.66
N PHE A 204 17.70 9.29 -0.82
CA PHE A 204 17.26 9.13 0.56
C PHE A 204 17.91 10.19 1.43
N VAL A 205 17.12 10.79 2.31
CA VAL A 205 17.59 11.71 3.34
C VAL A 205 17.18 11.13 4.68
N VAL A 206 18.17 10.92 5.55
CA VAL A 206 18.00 10.41 6.91
C VAL A 206 18.39 11.49 7.90
N THR A 207 17.53 11.77 8.87
CA THR A 207 17.78 12.82 9.89
C THR A 207 17.29 12.37 11.25
N GLY A 208 18.05 12.67 12.31
CA GLY A 208 17.66 12.35 13.69
C GLY A 208 18.32 11.08 14.26
N GLY A 209 18.00 10.80 15.53
CA GLY A 209 18.45 9.62 16.26
C GLY A 209 19.95 9.35 16.17
N PRO A 210 20.38 8.12 15.80
CA PRO A 210 21.80 7.75 15.78
C PRO A 210 22.62 8.49 14.70
N PHE A 211 21.97 9.19 13.76
CA PHE A 211 22.60 9.93 12.66
C PHE A 211 22.87 11.40 12.99
N GLY A 212 22.30 11.90 14.09
CA GLY A 212 22.43 13.29 14.53
C GLY A 212 21.49 14.25 13.79
N PRO A 213 21.59 15.56 14.11
CA PRO A 213 20.70 16.58 13.55
C PRO A 213 20.99 16.93 12.09
N ASP A 214 22.23 16.70 11.62
CA ASP A 214 22.61 17.01 10.25
C ASP A 214 22.18 15.91 9.28
N PRO A 215 21.40 16.23 8.22
CA PRO A 215 20.84 15.24 7.31
C PRO A 215 21.93 14.45 6.57
N VAL A 216 21.76 13.13 6.54
CA VAL A 216 22.59 12.21 5.75
C VAL A 216 21.88 11.94 4.43
N VAL A 217 22.41 12.50 3.34
CA VAL A 217 21.86 12.31 1.99
C VAL A 217 22.57 11.17 1.28
N LEU A 218 21.83 10.17 0.80
CA LEU A 218 22.35 9.05 0.03
C LEU A 218 21.73 9.03 -1.39
N PRO A 219 22.56 9.10 -2.45
CA PRO A 219 22.07 8.85 -3.80
C PRO A 219 21.84 7.35 -3.95
N VAL A 220 20.57 6.94 -4.02
CA VAL A 220 20.20 5.53 -4.23
C VAL A 220 19.18 5.49 -5.34
N GLU A 221 19.52 4.79 -6.41
CA GLU A 221 18.59 4.55 -7.50
C GLU A 221 17.80 3.29 -7.20
N VAL A 222 16.54 3.46 -6.79
CA VAL A 222 15.62 2.33 -6.66
C VAL A 222 15.37 1.76 -8.07
N PRO A 223 15.63 0.46 -8.30
CA PRO A 223 15.47 -0.13 -9.62
C PRO A 223 14.01 -0.03 -10.06
N ARG A 224 13.76 0.47 -11.28
CA ARG A 224 12.39 0.64 -11.80
C ARG A 224 11.74 -0.67 -12.25
N VAL A 225 12.55 -1.68 -12.51
CA VAL A 225 12.10 -2.99 -12.97
C VAL A 225 12.40 -4.00 -11.88
N ALA A 226 11.33 -4.59 -11.36
CA ALA A 226 11.41 -5.66 -10.41
C ALA A 226 11.98 -6.92 -11.06
N ALA A 227 12.98 -7.52 -10.42
CA ALA A 227 13.51 -8.82 -10.77
C ALA A 227 12.44 -9.92 -10.64
N GLU A 228 12.74 -11.14 -11.08
CA GLU A 228 11.85 -12.28 -10.84
C GLU A 228 11.72 -12.58 -9.33
N ASP A 229 12.80 -12.36 -8.58
CA ASP A 229 12.81 -12.40 -7.12
C ASP A 229 12.88 -10.98 -6.53
N GLU A 230 11.71 -10.37 -6.40
CA GLU A 230 11.56 -9.01 -5.87
C GLU A 230 12.08 -8.89 -4.42
N ALA A 231 11.87 -9.92 -3.61
CA ALA A 231 12.28 -9.92 -2.21
C ALA A 231 13.80 -9.92 -2.07
N ALA A 232 14.51 -10.74 -2.86
CA ALA A 232 15.96 -10.74 -2.89
C ALA A 232 16.54 -9.39 -3.34
N GLN A 233 15.93 -8.77 -4.37
CA GLN A 233 16.38 -7.45 -4.86
C GLN A 233 16.18 -6.35 -3.82
N LEU A 234 15.05 -6.34 -3.11
CA LEU A 234 14.78 -5.38 -2.04
C LEU A 234 15.71 -5.60 -0.83
N ARG A 235 16.00 -6.86 -0.48
CA ARG A 235 17.00 -7.18 0.56
C ARG A 235 18.38 -6.65 0.20
N ALA A 236 18.81 -6.83 -1.05
CA ALA A 236 20.09 -6.30 -1.53
C ALA A 236 20.14 -4.77 -1.46
N LEU A 237 19.05 -4.09 -1.88
CA LEU A 237 18.94 -2.64 -1.79
C LEU A 237 18.98 -2.14 -0.35
N ALA A 238 18.25 -2.81 0.56
CA ALA A 238 18.25 -2.47 1.98
C ALA A 238 19.64 -2.65 2.61
N PHE A 239 20.36 -3.71 2.25
CA PHE A 239 21.71 -3.98 2.74
C PHE A 239 22.71 -2.94 2.23
N ASP A 240 22.65 -2.57 0.95
CA ASP A 240 23.48 -1.51 0.37
C ASP A 240 23.22 -0.16 1.06
N LEU A 241 21.95 0.23 1.21
CA LEU A 241 21.55 1.46 1.89
C LEU A 241 22.03 1.48 3.35
N GLY A 242 21.86 0.38 4.09
CA GLY A 242 22.37 0.23 5.45
C GLY A 242 23.89 0.39 5.53
N THR A 243 24.62 -0.24 4.61
CA THR A 243 26.09 -0.16 4.53
C THR A 243 26.55 1.27 4.27
N GLN A 244 25.92 1.98 3.33
CA GLN A 244 26.25 3.37 3.02
C GLN A 244 25.96 4.32 4.19
N LEU A 245 24.85 4.12 4.91
CA LEU A 245 24.51 4.89 6.11
C LEU A 245 25.56 4.71 7.20
N VAL A 246 25.93 3.46 7.51
CA VAL A 246 26.95 3.14 8.52
C VAL A 246 28.30 3.73 8.12
N ALA A 247 28.72 3.58 6.86
CA ALA A 247 29.96 4.13 6.36
C ALA A 247 30.02 5.67 6.49
N LYS A 248 28.93 6.38 6.14
CA LYS A 248 28.85 7.84 6.31
C LYS A 248 28.90 8.25 7.77
N ARG A 249 28.21 7.53 8.66
CA ARG A 249 28.23 7.82 10.11
C ARG A 249 29.61 7.61 10.71
N LEU A 250 30.28 6.51 10.38
CA LEU A 250 31.64 6.22 10.81
C LEU A 250 32.61 7.29 10.33
N LYS A 251 32.52 7.72 9.07
CA LYS A 251 33.35 8.80 8.52
C LYS A 251 33.14 10.11 9.28
N ARG A 252 31.88 10.49 9.55
CA ARG A 252 31.54 11.70 10.32
C ARG A 252 32.10 11.62 11.75
N TRP A 253 31.88 10.51 12.44
CA TRP A 253 32.40 10.29 13.79
C TRP A 253 33.93 10.37 13.85
N TRP A 254 34.62 9.78 12.87
CA TRP A 254 36.08 9.86 12.75
C TRP A 254 36.56 11.29 12.55
N TRP A 255 35.89 12.07 11.69
CA TRP A 255 36.20 13.48 11.49
C TRP A 255 35.99 14.31 12.75
N GLU A 256 34.85 14.17 13.44
CA GLU A 256 34.56 14.86 14.70
C GLU A 256 35.60 14.57 15.80
N ARG A 257 36.15 13.35 15.81
CA ARG A 257 37.19 12.96 16.76
C ARG A 257 38.58 13.50 16.41
N LEU A 258 38.85 13.72 15.12
CA LEU A 258 40.12 14.32 14.66
C LEU A 258 40.13 15.85 14.77
N THR A 259 38.97 16.50 14.74
CA THR A 259 38.86 17.97 14.82
C THR A 259 38.49 18.51 16.20
N ARG A 260 38.20 17.65 17.18
CA ARG A 260 38.13 18.05 18.60
C ARG A 260 39.54 18.00 19.20
N PRO A 261 40.10 19.13 19.69
CA PRO A 261 41.39 19.17 20.39
C PRO A 261 41.35 18.41 21.72
#